data_AF-A0A3D3CGH3-F1
#
_entry.id   AF-A0A3D3CGH3-F1
#
_cell.length_a   1.000
_cell.length_b   1.000
_cell.length_c   1.000
_cell.angle_alpha   90.00
_cell.angle_beta   90.00
_cell.angle_gamma   90.00
#
_symmetry.space_group_name_H-M   'P 1'
#
loop_
_entity.id
_entity.type
_entity.pdbx_description
1 polymer ?
#
loop_
_entity_poly.entity_id
_entity_poly.type
_entity_poly.pdbx_seq_one_letter_code
_entity_poly.pdbx_strand_id
1 'polypeptide(L)'
;SGLIPAPTLPEVASAVERLGANTLLLTEKEEELERRGRQLPTLLKNNPFVKTFQELVALYSLPSYDEADPSPLVALSFCLFFGFMFGDVGHGALLVLGAWYLARRNVLNKAFASIIRIAGLSAMGFGLLYGSVFGSEEILPALWTSPMHGIPHLIRTSLVVGVAFLSLGLLINILGLSRKKRFGRMLFDGEGVAGLLFYWIAVLAALSAFSGGGVPLAAKILLVALFLVILFSAPLERLIFGPQEGESSAVVHTFSVFHAMLSFLSNTASFVRLAAFALNHAGLSAAVFMLGDMVHTLPGGVLFKTAVLIVGNAVIVGLEGLIVFIQTLRLEYYEFFSKFYRGGGTPFSPITWDSQIRE
;
A
#
# COMPACT_ATOMS: atom_id res chain seq x y z
N SER A 1 -19.62 -15.92 28.38
CA SER A 1 -18.27 -15.30 28.38
C SER A 1 -18.08 -14.61 27.05
N GLY A 2 -17.61 -13.36 27.06
CA GLY A 2 -17.44 -12.54 25.86
C GLY A 2 -16.16 -11.71 25.98
N LEU A 3 -15.66 -11.24 24.85
CA LEU A 3 -14.49 -10.37 24.80
C LEU A 3 -14.96 -8.93 24.80
N ILE A 4 -14.31 -8.07 25.58
CA ILE A 4 -14.58 -6.63 25.62
C ILE A 4 -13.26 -5.87 25.45
N PRO A 5 -13.28 -4.70 24.79
CA PRO A 5 -12.10 -3.84 24.74
C PRO A 5 -11.71 -3.41 26.16
N ALA A 6 -10.43 -3.53 26.51
CA ALA A 6 -9.92 -3.14 27.83
C ALA A 6 -10.34 -1.72 28.30
N PRO A 7 -10.43 -0.69 27.42
CA PRO A 7 -10.89 0.64 27.82
C PRO A 7 -12.36 0.70 28.28
N THR A 8 -13.19 -0.26 27.86
CA THR A 8 -14.62 -0.32 28.21
C THR A 8 -14.90 -1.10 29.49
N LEU A 9 -13.88 -1.76 30.05
CA LEU A 9 -13.97 -2.48 31.33
C LEU A 9 -14.59 -1.65 32.47
N PRO A 10 -14.17 -0.40 32.76
CA PRO A 10 -14.73 0.36 33.86
C PRO A 10 -16.21 0.75 33.63
N GLU A 11 -16.58 1.06 32.40
CA GLU A 11 -17.97 1.38 32.04
C GLU A 11 -18.87 0.15 32.22
N VAL A 12 -18.43 -1.01 31.70
CA VAL A 12 -19.16 -2.28 31.83
C VAL A 12 -19.27 -2.70 33.29
N ALA A 13 -18.18 -2.60 34.07
CA ALA A 13 -18.21 -2.91 35.51
C ALA A 13 -19.22 -2.04 36.26
N SER A 14 -19.22 -0.72 36.00
CA SER A 14 -20.17 0.20 36.63
C SER A 14 -21.63 -0.05 36.23
N ALA A 15 -21.87 -0.48 34.98
CA ALA A 15 -23.20 -0.81 34.50
C ALA A 15 -23.72 -2.11 35.13
N VAL A 16 -22.86 -3.13 35.26
CA VAL A 16 -23.19 -4.41 35.90
C VAL A 16 -23.49 -4.21 37.38
N GLU A 17 -22.70 -3.39 38.08
CA GLU A 17 -22.92 -3.09 39.51
C GLU A 17 -24.24 -2.34 39.75
N ARG A 18 -24.61 -1.42 38.85
CA ARG A 18 -25.90 -0.70 38.91
C ARG A 18 -27.10 -1.58 38.61
N LEU A 19 -26.99 -2.50 37.64
CA LEU A 19 -28.11 -3.28 37.14
C LEU A 19 -28.29 -4.63 37.85
N GLY A 20 -27.24 -5.14 38.50
CA GLY A 20 -27.23 -6.47 39.08
C GLY A 20 -26.47 -6.54 40.39
N ALA A 21 -27.14 -6.22 41.51
CA ALA A 21 -26.59 -6.21 42.87
C ALA A 21 -25.93 -7.53 43.34
N ASN A 22 -26.19 -8.66 42.65
CA ASN A 22 -25.63 -9.99 42.96
C ASN A 22 -24.83 -10.60 41.78
N THR A 23 -24.21 -9.77 40.93
CA THR A 23 -23.50 -10.25 39.74
C THR A 23 -21.98 -10.24 39.94
N LEU A 24 -21.33 -11.37 39.70
CA LEU A 24 -19.87 -11.50 39.82
C LEU A 24 -19.21 -11.30 38.44
N LEU A 25 -18.41 -10.24 38.30
CA LEU A 25 -17.63 -9.98 37.08
C LEU A 25 -16.27 -10.70 37.19
N LEU A 26 -16.07 -11.75 36.40
CA LEU A 26 -14.76 -12.41 36.25
C LEU A 26 -14.05 -11.83 35.03
N THR A 27 -12.86 -11.26 35.25
CA THR A 27 -12.03 -10.65 34.21
C THR A 27 -10.75 -11.46 34.06
N GLU A 28 -10.57 -12.10 32.90
CA GLU A 28 -9.30 -12.73 32.53
C GLU A 28 -8.44 -11.70 31.76
N LYS A 29 -7.14 -11.65 32.04
CA LYS A 29 -6.21 -10.76 31.32
C LYS A 29 -5.78 -11.37 29.99
N GLU A 30 -5.33 -10.52 29.07
CA GLU A 30 -4.88 -10.88 27.71
C GLU A 30 -3.90 -12.07 27.69
N GLU A 31 -2.87 -12.04 28.56
CA GLU A 31 -1.84 -13.08 28.64
C GLU A 31 -2.39 -14.48 29.01
N GLU A 32 -3.51 -14.55 29.73
CA GLU A 32 -4.15 -15.83 30.12
C GLU A 32 -5.07 -16.37 29.01
N LEU A 33 -5.66 -15.47 28.22
CA LEU A 33 -6.49 -15.80 27.05
C LEU A 33 -5.65 -16.35 25.90
N GLU A 34 -4.48 -15.76 25.64
CA GLU A 34 -3.53 -16.26 24.63
C GLU A 34 -2.98 -17.65 24.99
N ARG A 35 -2.66 -17.88 26.28
CA ARG A 35 -2.21 -19.21 26.77
C ARG A 35 -3.26 -20.30 26.58
N ARG A 36 -4.54 -19.94 26.49
CA ARG A 36 -5.65 -20.86 26.21
C ARG A 36 -5.94 -21.05 24.72
N GLY A 37 -5.15 -20.44 23.84
CA GLY A 37 -5.28 -20.59 22.38
C GLY A 37 -6.53 -19.95 21.80
N ARG A 38 -7.16 -18.99 22.50
CA ARG A 38 -8.27 -18.21 21.91
C ARG A 38 -7.72 -17.14 20.99
N GLN A 39 -8.16 -17.13 19.74
CA GLN A 39 -7.91 -16.03 18.82
C GLN A 39 -8.63 -14.77 19.34
N LEU A 40 -7.84 -13.75 19.70
CA LEU A 40 -8.38 -12.45 20.04
C LEU A 40 -8.86 -11.72 18.78
N PRO A 41 -10.09 -11.18 18.78
CA PRO A 41 -10.60 -10.40 17.68
C PRO A 41 -9.95 -9.02 17.67
N THR A 42 -9.79 -8.45 16.48
CA THR A 42 -9.15 -7.15 16.30
C THR A 42 -10.16 -6.02 16.20
N LEU A 43 -9.90 -4.96 16.96
CA LEU A 43 -10.66 -3.71 16.94
C LEU A 43 -9.70 -2.57 16.58
N LEU A 44 -9.84 -2.04 15.36
CA LEU A 44 -9.00 -0.95 14.87
C LEU A 44 -9.60 0.41 15.22
N LYS A 45 -8.90 1.20 16.06
CA LYS A 45 -9.29 2.57 16.40
C LYS A 45 -8.47 3.56 15.58
N ASN A 46 -8.99 3.96 14.43
CA ASN A 46 -8.30 4.86 13.50
C ASN A 46 -8.97 6.22 13.36
N ASN A 47 -8.15 7.22 12.99
CA ASN A 47 -8.62 8.55 12.60
C ASN A 47 -9.62 8.46 11.44
N PRO A 48 -10.58 9.38 11.30
CA PRO A 48 -11.63 9.32 10.28
C PRO A 48 -11.08 9.23 8.83
N PHE A 49 -9.91 9.83 8.57
CA PHE A 49 -9.21 9.70 7.29
C PHE A 49 -8.73 8.26 7.05
N VAL A 50 -8.09 7.63 8.03
CA VAL A 50 -7.56 6.27 7.93
C VAL A 50 -8.68 5.22 7.98
N LYS A 51 -9.79 5.52 8.68
CA LYS A 51 -10.98 4.67 8.73
C LYS A 51 -11.56 4.37 7.34
N THR A 52 -11.44 5.33 6.43
CA THR A 52 -11.88 5.16 5.03
C THR A 52 -11.10 4.05 4.31
N PHE A 53 -9.82 3.86 4.64
CA PHE A 53 -8.95 2.85 4.03
C PHE A 53 -9.01 1.49 4.75
N GLN A 54 -9.64 1.40 5.92
CA GLN A 54 -9.81 0.12 6.63
C GLN A 54 -10.62 -0.88 5.80
N GLU A 55 -11.59 -0.42 5.02
CA GLU A 55 -12.36 -1.31 4.14
C GLU A 55 -11.49 -1.94 3.05
N LEU A 56 -10.52 -1.20 2.50
CA LEU A 56 -9.55 -1.76 1.54
C LEU A 56 -8.71 -2.85 2.21
N VAL A 57 -8.17 -2.56 3.39
CA VAL A 57 -7.39 -3.55 4.16
C VAL A 57 -8.23 -4.79 4.47
N ALA A 58 -9.48 -4.60 4.90
CA ALA A 58 -10.40 -5.68 5.23
C ALA A 58 -10.76 -6.57 4.03
N LEU A 59 -10.76 -6.02 2.80
CA LEU A 59 -10.94 -6.81 1.57
C LEU A 59 -9.77 -7.74 1.28
N TYR A 60 -8.56 -7.40 1.73
CA TYR A 60 -7.39 -8.26 1.60
C TYR A 60 -7.36 -9.31 2.72
N SER A 61 -7.23 -8.85 3.97
CA SER A 61 -7.40 -9.66 5.19
C SER A 61 -7.28 -8.75 6.40
N LEU A 62 -7.93 -9.10 7.51
CA LEU A 62 -7.84 -8.34 8.77
C LEU A 62 -6.54 -8.63 9.54
N PRO A 63 -5.98 -7.62 10.23
CA PRO A 63 -4.71 -7.76 10.94
C PRO A 63 -4.90 -8.75 12.08
N SER A 64 -3.89 -9.57 12.33
CA SER A 64 -3.83 -10.34 13.57
C SER A 64 -3.68 -9.39 14.77
N TYR A 65 -4.11 -9.84 15.96
CA TYR A 65 -4.13 -9.00 17.18
C TYR A 65 -2.74 -8.46 17.57
N ASP A 66 -1.69 -9.22 17.29
CA ASP A 66 -0.28 -8.88 17.56
C ASP A 66 0.45 -8.34 16.31
N GLU A 67 -0.29 -7.75 15.36
CA GLU A 67 0.27 -7.09 14.18
C GLU A 67 0.02 -5.59 14.22
N ALA A 68 1.00 -4.82 13.72
CA ALA A 68 0.85 -3.38 13.59
C ALA A 68 -0.21 -3.07 12.53
N ASP A 69 -1.06 -2.08 12.79
CA ASP A 69 -2.11 -1.69 11.85
C ASP A 69 -1.51 -1.11 10.55
N PRO A 70 -1.73 -1.75 9.38
CA PRO A 70 -1.24 -1.24 8.10
C PRO A 70 -2.02 -0.01 7.61
N SER A 71 -3.23 0.23 8.12
CA SER A 71 -4.19 1.19 7.54
C SER A 71 -3.64 2.60 7.35
N PRO A 72 -2.89 3.21 8.30
CA PRO A 72 -2.36 4.57 8.11
C PRO A 72 -1.37 4.64 6.95
N LEU A 73 -0.59 3.58 6.78
CA LEU A 73 0.43 3.51 5.76
C LEU A 73 -0.17 3.24 4.39
N VAL A 74 -1.18 2.37 4.33
CA VAL A 74 -2.02 2.13 3.15
C VAL A 74 -2.64 3.43 2.67
N ALA A 75 -3.22 4.21 3.59
CA ALA A 75 -3.81 5.50 3.22
C ALA A 75 -2.77 6.41 2.53
N LEU A 76 -1.54 6.44 3.05
CA LEU A 76 -0.47 7.26 2.47
C LEU A 76 0.06 6.69 1.14
N SER A 77 0.37 5.40 1.08
CA SER A 77 0.88 4.73 -0.13
C SER A 77 -0.13 4.79 -1.25
N PHE A 78 -1.40 4.53 -0.96
CA PHE A 78 -2.47 4.49 -1.95
C PHE A 78 -2.62 5.85 -2.61
N CYS A 79 -2.69 6.90 -1.79
CA CYS A 79 -2.79 8.26 -2.30
C CYS A 79 -1.58 8.62 -3.17
N LEU A 80 -0.37 8.28 -2.72
CA LEU A 80 0.86 8.59 -3.43
C LEU A 80 0.92 7.85 -4.78
N PHE A 81 0.67 6.55 -4.80
CA PHE A 81 0.72 5.74 -6.03
C PHE A 81 -0.38 6.11 -7.01
N PHE A 82 -1.61 6.26 -6.54
CA PHE A 82 -2.72 6.67 -7.39
C PHE A 82 -2.47 8.06 -8.00
N GLY A 83 -2.03 9.02 -7.19
CA GLY A 83 -1.69 10.36 -7.67
C GLY A 83 -0.53 10.36 -8.66
N PHE A 84 0.51 9.57 -8.39
CA PHE A 84 1.66 9.44 -9.30
C PHE A 84 1.26 8.89 -10.68
N MET A 85 0.35 7.91 -10.71
CA MET A 85 -0.09 7.20 -11.92
C MET A 85 -1.19 7.94 -12.71
N PHE A 86 -2.11 8.62 -12.03
CA PHE A 86 -3.27 9.30 -12.62
C PHE A 86 -3.22 10.82 -12.40
N GLY A 87 -2.01 11.38 -12.39
CA GLY A 87 -1.78 12.79 -12.04
C GLY A 87 -2.30 13.76 -13.11
N ASP A 88 -3.49 14.33 -12.88
CA ASP A 88 -4.09 15.40 -13.69
C ASP A 88 -5.10 16.19 -12.85
N VAL A 89 -5.03 17.52 -12.93
CA VAL A 89 -5.89 18.42 -12.14
C VAL A 89 -7.36 18.33 -12.57
N GLY A 90 -7.61 18.27 -13.87
CA GLY A 90 -8.95 18.20 -14.46
C GLY A 90 -9.61 16.86 -14.22
N HIS A 91 -8.91 15.76 -14.54
CA HIS A 91 -9.41 14.41 -14.30
C HIS A 91 -9.58 14.12 -12.80
N GLY A 92 -8.65 14.59 -11.95
CA GLY A 92 -8.76 14.49 -10.50
C GLY A 92 -9.98 15.23 -9.95
N ALA A 93 -10.26 16.45 -10.44
CA ALA A 93 -11.47 17.19 -10.07
C ALA A 93 -12.76 16.46 -10.50
N LEU A 94 -12.78 15.87 -11.70
CA LEU A 94 -13.91 15.06 -12.17
C LEU A 94 -14.13 13.82 -11.29
N LEU A 95 -13.07 13.15 -10.83
CA LEU A 95 -13.19 12.04 -9.88
C LEU A 95 -13.77 12.48 -8.53
N VAL A 96 -13.33 13.62 -7.99
CA VAL A 96 -13.86 14.16 -6.74
C VAL A 96 -15.35 14.50 -6.86
N LEU A 97 -15.73 15.21 -7.92
CA LEU A 97 -17.11 15.60 -8.19
C LEU A 97 -18.00 14.38 -8.47
N GLY A 98 -17.51 13.43 -9.27
CA GLY A 98 -18.20 12.17 -9.58
C GLY A 98 -18.44 11.34 -8.33
N ALA A 99 -17.42 11.15 -7.49
CA ALA A 99 -17.56 10.40 -6.24
C ALA A 99 -18.50 11.09 -5.25
N TRP A 100 -18.47 12.43 -5.17
CA TRP A 100 -19.44 13.19 -4.37
C TRP A 100 -20.88 13.02 -4.87
N TYR A 101 -21.09 13.06 -6.19
CA TYR A 101 -22.40 12.85 -6.80
C TYR A 101 -22.93 11.42 -6.57
N LEU A 102 -22.09 10.40 -6.77
CA LEU A 102 -22.46 8.99 -6.55
C LEU A 102 -22.76 8.69 -5.08
N ALA A 103 -22.02 9.29 -4.14
CA ALA A 103 -22.29 9.18 -2.71
C ALA A 103 -23.68 9.74 -2.35
N ARG A 104 -24.10 10.83 -3.00
CA ARG A 104 -25.41 11.46 -2.80
C ARG A 104 -26.56 10.60 -3.34
N ARG A 105 -26.32 9.86 -4.43
CA ARG A 105 -27.30 8.95 -5.04
C ARG A 105 -27.35 7.57 -4.37
N ASN A 106 -26.52 7.33 -3.35
CA ASN A 106 -26.43 6.06 -2.61
C ASN A 106 -26.16 4.83 -3.51
N VAL A 107 -25.56 5.05 -4.70
CA VAL A 107 -25.20 3.99 -5.65
C VAL A 107 -23.89 3.31 -5.23
N LEU A 108 -23.00 4.06 -4.60
CA LEU A 108 -21.70 3.58 -4.14
C LEU A 108 -21.61 3.65 -2.62
N ASN A 109 -20.99 2.63 -2.01
CA ASN A 109 -20.70 2.62 -0.57
C ASN A 109 -19.97 3.91 -0.16
N LYS A 110 -20.42 4.52 0.95
CA LYS A 110 -19.91 5.81 1.42
C LYS A 110 -18.39 5.81 1.64
N ALA A 111 -17.83 4.69 2.08
CA ALA A 111 -16.39 4.52 2.26
C ALA A 111 -15.65 4.45 0.92
N PHE A 112 -16.11 3.64 -0.05
CA PHE A 112 -15.56 3.65 -1.42
C PHE A 112 -15.61 5.02 -2.09
N ALA A 113 -16.73 5.73 -1.96
CA ALA A 113 -16.82 7.11 -2.45
C ALA A 113 -15.84 8.04 -1.72
N SER A 114 -15.56 7.79 -0.43
CA SER A 114 -14.56 8.54 0.32
C SER A 114 -13.14 8.25 -0.17
N ILE A 115 -12.81 6.99 -0.46
CA ILE A 115 -11.50 6.61 -1.04
C ILE A 115 -11.30 7.32 -2.39
N ILE A 116 -12.28 7.25 -3.30
CA ILE A 116 -12.16 7.88 -4.63
C ILE A 116 -12.02 9.40 -4.52
N ARG A 117 -12.68 10.06 -3.55
CA ARG A 117 -12.49 11.50 -3.33
C ARG A 117 -11.06 11.83 -2.87
N ILE A 118 -10.51 11.07 -1.93
CA ILE A 118 -9.14 11.30 -1.44
C ILE A 118 -8.13 10.99 -2.57
N ALA A 119 -8.37 9.94 -3.35
CA ALA A 119 -7.59 9.58 -4.53
C ALA A 119 -7.60 10.70 -5.57
N GLY A 120 -8.78 11.27 -5.88
CA GLY A 120 -8.94 12.39 -6.80
C GLY A 120 -8.24 13.66 -6.31
N LEU A 121 -8.28 13.96 -5.00
CA LEU A 121 -7.50 15.07 -4.41
C LEU A 121 -5.99 14.84 -4.56
N SER A 122 -5.51 13.61 -4.38
CA SER A 122 -4.11 13.28 -4.61
C SER A 122 -3.73 13.42 -6.09
N ALA A 123 -4.58 12.95 -7.01
CA ALA A 123 -4.40 13.11 -8.44
C ALA A 123 -4.34 14.60 -8.85
N MET A 124 -5.16 15.46 -8.23
CA MET A 124 -5.04 16.92 -8.43
C MET A 124 -3.70 17.45 -7.94
N GLY A 125 -3.23 17.01 -6.76
CA GLY A 125 -1.94 17.40 -6.22
C GLY A 125 -0.77 17.02 -7.13
N PHE A 126 -0.74 15.79 -7.62
CA PHE A 126 0.27 15.33 -8.57
C PHE A 126 0.09 15.93 -9.98
N GLY A 127 -1.13 16.21 -10.41
CA GLY A 127 -1.40 16.95 -11.64
C GLY A 127 -0.79 18.34 -11.63
N LEU A 128 -0.82 19.04 -10.48
CA LEU A 128 -0.12 20.32 -10.32
C LEU A 128 1.42 20.16 -10.40
N LEU A 129 1.97 19.05 -9.90
CA LEU A 129 3.41 18.76 -9.98
C LEU A 129 3.86 18.46 -11.42
N TYR A 130 3.03 17.77 -12.19
CA TYR A 130 3.28 17.48 -13.61
C TYR A 130 2.94 18.66 -14.54
N GLY A 131 2.11 19.61 -14.08
CA GLY A 131 1.62 20.72 -14.91
C GLY A 131 0.49 20.31 -15.88
N SER A 132 -0.18 19.18 -15.64
CA SER A 132 -1.25 18.65 -16.49
C SER A 132 -2.62 19.11 -16.03
N VAL A 133 -3.30 19.91 -16.85
CA VAL A 133 -4.72 20.26 -16.68
C VAL A 133 -5.50 19.69 -17.85
N PHE A 134 -6.33 18.66 -17.61
CA PHE A 134 -7.06 17.97 -18.67
C PHE A 134 -6.12 17.65 -19.84
N GLY A 135 -4.99 16.99 -19.62
CA GLY A 135 -4.04 16.63 -20.70
C GLY A 135 -3.36 17.78 -21.45
N SER A 136 -3.65 19.05 -21.15
CA SER A 136 -2.94 20.19 -21.73
C SER A 136 -1.74 20.56 -20.86
N GLU A 137 -0.54 20.47 -21.43
CA GLU A 137 0.74 20.83 -20.77
C GLU A 137 1.07 22.34 -20.90
N GLU A 138 0.21 23.15 -21.54
CA GLU A 138 0.49 24.56 -21.87
C GLU A 138 -0.02 25.59 -20.86
N ILE A 139 -0.91 25.22 -19.92
CA ILE A 139 -1.60 26.18 -19.05
C ILE A 139 -0.82 26.46 -17.75
N LEU A 140 0.03 25.53 -17.31
CA LEU A 140 0.84 25.66 -16.08
C LEU A 140 2.30 25.28 -16.36
N PRO A 141 3.29 26.05 -15.87
CA PRO A 141 4.68 25.62 -15.93
C PRO A 141 4.86 24.35 -15.08
N ALA A 142 5.25 23.25 -15.71
CA ALA A 142 5.55 22.00 -15.02
C ALA A 142 6.65 22.23 -13.97
N LEU A 143 6.30 22.06 -12.68
CA LEU A 143 7.23 22.35 -11.58
C LEU A 143 8.22 21.20 -11.32
N TRP A 144 7.97 20.00 -11.86
CA TRP A 144 8.82 18.82 -11.65
C TRP A 144 9.31 18.19 -12.96
N THR A 145 8.44 17.60 -13.78
CA THR A 145 8.80 16.95 -15.05
C THR A 145 7.56 16.75 -15.92
N SER A 146 7.58 17.20 -17.17
CA SER A 146 6.58 16.78 -18.17
C SER A 146 6.74 15.28 -18.44
N PRO A 147 5.71 14.43 -18.19
CA PRO A 147 5.81 12.98 -18.35
C PRO A 147 6.31 12.52 -19.73
N MET A 148 6.05 13.31 -20.79
CA MET A 148 6.45 12.98 -22.16
C MET A 148 7.92 13.31 -22.51
N HIS A 149 8.53 14.31 -21.88
CA HIS A 149 9.91 14.73 -22.19
C HIS A 149 10.96 14.08 -21.27
N GLY A 150 10.53 13.57 -20.12
CA GLY A 150 11.38 13.04 -19.07
C GLY A 150 11.23 11.54 -18.79
N ILE A 151 10.94 10.69 -19.78
CA ILE A 151 10.70 9.25 -19.56
C ILE A 151 11.79 8.58 -18.70
N PRO A 152 13.11 8.78 -18.94
CA PRO A 152 14.14 8.20 -18.08
C PRO A 152 14.12 8.73 -16.64
N HIS A 153 13.75 10.00 -16.45
CA HIS A 153 13.60 10.59 -15.12
C HIS A 153 12.38 10.03 -14.40
N LEU A 154 11.26 9.84 -15.09
CA LEU A 154 10.02 9.26 -14.55
C LEU A 154 10.21 7.80 -14.10
N ILE A 155 10.93 7.00 -14.90
CA ILE A 155 11.28 5.62 -14.52
C ILE A 155 12.21 5.62 -13.31
N ARG A 156 13.20 6.54 -13.26
CA ARG A 156 14.10 6.67 -12.11
C ARG A 156 13.34 7.06 -10.84
N THR A 157 12.44 8.05 -10.91
CA THR A 157 11.65 8.47 -9.74
C THR A 157 10.70 7.36 -9.29
N SER A 158 10.07 6.63 -10.21
CA SER A 158 9.19 5.50 -9.84
C SER A 158 9.96 4.37 -9.15
N LEU A 159 11.17 4.06 -9.62
CA LEU A 159 12.06 3.10 -8.96
C LEU A 159 12.51 3.59 -7.59
N VAL A 160 12.86 4.88 -7.43
CA VAL A 160 13.23 5.46 -6.13
C VAL A 160 12.07 5.39 -5.14
N VAL A 161 10.86 5.74 -5.58
CA VAL A 161 9.63 5.59 -4.79
C VAL A 161 9.46 4.13 -4.40
N GLY A 162 9.62 3.19 -5.33
CA GLY A 162 9.57 1.76 -5.05
C GLY A 162 10.59 1.29 -4.01
N VAL A 163 11.85 1.69 -4.15
CA VAL A 163 12.92 1.38 -3.17
C VAL A 163 12.60 1.95 -1.79
N ALA A 164 12.09 3.19 -1.73
CA ALA A 164 11.68 3.82 -0.47
C ALA A 164 10.52 3.06 0.20
N PHE A 165 9.50 2.65 -0.56
CA PHE A 165 8.38 1.89 -0.01
C PHE A 165 8.77 0.46 0.40
N LEU A 166 9.57 -0.21 -0.41
CA LEU A 166 10.06 -1.56 -0.12
C LEU A 166 10.97 -1.57 1.11
N SER A 167 11.77 -0.53 1.32
CA SER A 167 12.59 -0.37 2.51
C SER A 167 11.74 -0.02 3.75
N LEU A 168 10.71 0.81 3.61
CA LEU A 168 9.74 1.08 4.68
C LEU A 168 9.02 -0.20 5.14
N GLY A 169 8.60 -1.06 4.20
CA GLY A 169 7.98 -2.34 4.52
C GLY A 169 8.92 -3.27 5.29
N LEU A 170 10.19 -3.35 4.88
CA LEU A 170 11.21 -4.11 5.61
C LEU A 170 11.51 -3.52 6.99
N LEU A 171 11.53 -2.19 7.14
CA LEU A 171 11.69 -1.53 8.43
C LEU A 171 10.54 -1.87 9.38
N ILE A 172 9.31 -1.90 8.90
CA ILE A 172 8.14 -2.29 9.70
C ILE A 172 8.25 -3.76 10.13
N ASN A 173 8.69 -4.64 9.24
CA ASN A 173 8.95 -6.04 9.58
C ASN A 173 10.01 -6.16 10.70
N ILE A 174 11.12 -5.44 10.58
CA ILE A 174 12.18 -5.39 11.59
C ILE A 174 11.65 -4.87 12.93
N LEU A 175 10.84 -3.82 12.93
CA LEU A 175 10.21 -3.29 14.15
C LEU A 175 9.22 -4.27 14.77
N GLY A 176 8.45 -5.01 13.94
CA GLY A 176 7.56 -6.08 14.39
C GLY A 176 8.32 -7.22 15.05
N LEU A 177 9.43 -7.67 14.45
CA LEU A 177 10.29 -8.71 15.01
C LEU A 177 10.98 -8.25 16.31
N SER A 178 11.33 -6.98 16.40
CA SER A 178 11.90 -6.37 17.62
C SER A 178 10.92 -6.41 18.78
N ARG A 179 9.62 -6.12 18.55
CA ARG A 179 8.56 -6.23 19.57
C ARG A 179 8.39 -7.67 20.07
N LYS A 180 8.56 -8.66 19.18
CA LYS A 180 8.46 -10.10 19.51
C LYS A 180 9.74 -10.67 20.13
N LYS A 181 10.76 -9.84 20.40
CA LYS A 181 12.07 -10.21 20.99
C LYS A 181 12.82 -11.34 20.26
N ARG A 182 12.56 -11.53 18.96
CA ARG A 182 13.23 -12.56 18.12
C ARG A 182 14.47 -11.96 17.43
N PHE A 183 15.51 -11.71 18.22
CA PHE A 183 16.71 -11.00 17.76
C PHE A 183 17.52 -11.74 16.69
N GLY A 184 17.54 -13.08 16.71
CA GLY A 184 18.23 -13.89 15.70
C GLY A 184 17.66 -13.69 14.30
N ARG A 185 16.37 -13.98 14.14
CA ARG A 185 15.63 -13.73 12.90
C ARG A 185 15.67 -12.26 12.47
N MET A 186 15.57 -11.31 13.40
CA MET A 186 15.62 -9.88 13.05
C MET A 186 16.94 -9.48 12.36
N LEU A 187 18.08 -10.03 12.81
CA LEU A 187 19.39 -9.62 12.32
C LEU A 187 19.81 -10.35 11.03
N PHE A 188 19.58 -11.66 10.96
CA PHE A 188 20.15 -12.53 9.93
C PHE A 188 19.17 -12.94 8.83
N ASP A 189 17.86 -12.81 9.03
CA ASP A 189 16.87 -13.25 8.04
C ASP A 189 16.89 -12.37 6.78
N GLY A 190 16.46 -12.97 5.66
CA GLY A 190 16.41 -12.32 4.36
C GLY A 190 15.43 -11.13 4.30
N GLU A 191 14.46 -11.08 5.22
CA GLU A 191 13.54 -9.95 5.40
C GLU A 191 13.86 -9.11 6.66
N GLY A 192 15.02 -9.38 7.29
CA GLY A 192 15.55 -8.64 8.43
C GLY A 192 16.58 -7.58 8.05
N VAL A 193 17.46 -7.23 8.99
CA VAL A 193 18.48 -6.19 8.81
C VAL A 193 19.49 -6.56 7.72
N ALA A 194 19.94 -7.82 7.69
CA ALA A 194 20.83 -8.32 6.64
C ALA A 194 20.20 -8.17 5.24
N GLY A 195 18.91 -8.49 5.11
CA GLY A 195 18.12 -8.30 3.90
C GLY A 195 18.02 -6.83 3.46
N LEU A 196 17.76 -5.92 4.40
CA LEU A 196 17.70 -4.48 4.12
C LEU A 196 19.04 -3.94 3.62
N LEU A 197 20.14 -4.31 4.28
CA LEU A 197 21.49 -3.91 3.86
C LEU A 197 21.81 -4.47 2.47
N PHE A 198 21.53 -5.75 2.25
CA PHE A 198 21.71 -6.41 0.96
C PHE A 198 20.95 -5.67 -0.14
N TYR A 199 19.68 -5.34 0.12
CA TYR A 199 18.82 -4.61 -0.81
C TYR A 199 19.40 -3.25 -1.20
N TRP A 200 19.81 -2.43 -0.23
CA TRP A 200 20.38 -1.11 -0.51
C TRP A 200 21.71 -1.18 -1.28
N ILE A 201 22.57 -2.12 -0.95
CA ILE A 201 23.85 -2.31 -1.67
C ILE A 201 23.58 -2.80 -3.10
N ALA A 202 22.60 -3.69 -3.29
CA ALA A 202 22.18 -4.13 -4.61
C ALA A 202 21.61 -2.99 -5.45
N VAL A 203 20.79 -2.11 -4.87
CA VAL A 203 20.25 -0.91 -5.54
C VAL A 203 21.37 0.06 -5.92
N LEU A 204 22.31 0.34 -5.01
CA LEU A 204 23.46 1.22 -5.29
C LEU A 204 24.36 0.65 -6.39
N ALA A 205 24.61 -0.67 -6.37
CA ALA A 205 25.37 -1.37 -7.39
C ALA A 205 24.66 -1.31 -8.76
N ALA A 206 23.33 -1.44 -8.79
CA ALA A 206 22.56 -1.28 -10.02
C ALA A 206 22.68 0.15 -10.57
N LEU A 207 22.50 1.17 -9.72
CA LEU A 207 22.61 2.58 -10.13
C LEU A 207 24.01 2.94 -10.65
N SER A 208 25.07 2.43 -10.03
CA SER A 208 26.45 2.66 -10.49
C SER A 208 26.73 1.99 -11.83
N ALA A 209 26.17 0.79 -12.05
CA ALA A 209 26.26 0.08 -13.33
C ALA A 209 25.53 0.83 -14.45
N PHE A 210 24.33 1.36 -14.19
CA PHE A 210 23.57 2.16 -15.17
C PHE A 210 24.27 3.47 -15.54
N SER A 211 25.09 4.03 -14.65
CA SER A 211 25.85 5.26 -14.90
C SER A 211 27.19 5.02 -15.62
N GLY A 212 27.44 3.78 -16.10
CA GLY A 212 28.66 3.41 -16.83
C GLY A 212 29.91 3.22 -15.96
N GLY A 213 29.82 3.45 -14.64
CA GLY A 213 30.94 3.35 -13.70
C GLY A 213 31.30 1.93 -13.25
N GLY A 214 30.61 0.91 -13.78
CA GLY A 214 30.73 -0.47 -13.32
C GLY A 214 30.27 -0.65 -11.87
N VAL A 215 30.40 -1.88 -11.35
CA VAL A 215 30.09 -2.16 -9.94
C VAL A 215 31.40 -2.14 -9.13
N PRO A 216 31.54 -1.27 -8.12
CA PRO A 216 32.72 -1.23 -7.27
C PRO A 216 33.04 -2.60 -6.66
N LEU A 217 34.33 -2.95 -6.59
CA LEU A 217 34.77 -4.23 -6.02
C LEU A 217 34.27 -4.40 -4.58
N ALA A 218 34.31 -3.32 -3.78
CA ALA A 218 33.81 -3.30 -2.41
C ALA A 218 32.32 -3.68 -2.32
N ALA A 219 31.49 -3.17 -3.25
CA ALA A 219 30.06 -3.51 -3.30
C ALA A 219 29.86 -4.99 -3.64
N LYS A 220 30.63 -5.56 -4.59
CA LYS A 220 30.56 -7.00 -4.92
C LYS A 220 30.92 -7.88 -3.72
N ILE A 221 32.03 -7.57 -3.05
CA ILE A 221 32.49 -8.33 -1.87
C ILE A 221 31.43 -8.28 -0.77
N LEU A 222 30.89 -7.10 -0.47
CA LEU A 222 29.90 -6.92 0.58
C LEU A 222 28.58 -7.62 0.25
N LEU A 223 28.15 -7.62 -1.01
CA LEU A 223 26.94 -8.27 -1.47
C LEU A 223 27.05 -9.81 -1.37
N VAL A 224 28.21 -10.37 -1.71
CA VAL A 224 28.51 -11.81 -1.50
C VAL A 224 28.57 -12.14 -0.01
N ALA A 225 29.21 -11.30 0.81
CA ALA A 225 29.29 -11.52 2.25
C ALA A 225 27.90 -11.51 2.90
N LEU A 226 27.05 -10.54 2.57
CA LEU A 226 25.67 -10.48 3.05
C LEU A 226 24.82 -11.63 2.54
N PHE A 227 25.01 -12.06 1.29
CA PHE A 227 24.34 -13.24 0.76
C PHE A 227 24.71 -14.50 1.56
N LEU A 228 25.98 -14.67 1.92
CA LEU A 228 26.42 -15.78 2.77
C LEU A 228 25.80 -15.70 4.17
N VAL A 229 25.71 -14.50 4.76
CA VAL A 229 25.06 -14.30 6.07
C VAL A 229 23.58 -14.70 6.02
N ILE A 230 22.87 -14.30 4.96
CA ILE A 230 21.44 -14.65 4.79
C ILE A 230 21.29 -16.17 4.55
N LEU A 231 22.15 -16.77 3.73
CA LEU A 231 22.15 -18.21 3.44
C LEU A 231 22.42 -19.05 4.69
N PHE A 232 23.33 -18.62 5.54
CA PHE A 232 23.66 -19.30 6.80
C PHE A 232 22.86 -18.77 8.00
N SER A 233 21.79 -18.00 7.79
CA SER A 233 21.05 -17.37 8.89
C SER A 233 20.48 -18.38 9.90
N ALA A 234 19.98 -19.53 9.46
CA ALA A 234 19.48 -20.58 10.35
C ALA A 234 20.57 -21.21 11.26
N PRO A 235 21.72 -21.68 10.73
CA PRO A 235 22.80 -22.16 11.59
C PRO A 235 23.42 -21.06 12.46
N LEU A 236 23.48 -19.81 11.98
CA LEU A 236 24.00 -18.67 12.74
C LEU A 236 23.08 -18.28 13.91
N GLU A 237 21.76 -18.28 13.67
CA GLU A 237 20.76 -18.04 14.71
C GLU A 237 20.83 -19.11 15.81
N ARG A 238 20.99 -20.39 15.43
CA ARG A 238 21.16 -21.50 16.38
C ARG A 238 22.44 -21.38 17.21
N LEU A 239 23.54 -20.92 16.61
CA LEU A 239 24.83 -20.79 17.28
C LEU A 239 24.85 -19.61 18.27
N ILE A 240 24.18 -18.51 17.95
CA ILE A 240 24.23 -17.26 18.73
C ILE A 240 23.10 -17.17 19.76
N PHE A 241 21.89 -17.59 19.41
CA PHE A 241 20.69 -17.40 20.25
C PHE A 241 20.10 -18.71 20.79
N GLY A 242 20.76 -19.85 20.52
CA GLY A 242 20.33 -21.17 20.97
C GLY A 242 19.29 -21.83 20.05
N PRO A 243 18.92 -23.10 20.31
CA PRO A 243 17.92 -23.81 19.54
C PRO A 243 16.53 -23.19 19.75
N GLN A 244 15.92 -22.67 18.69
CA GLN A 244 14.51 -22.26 18.67
C GLN A 244 13.67 -23.32 17.94
N GLU A 245 12.45 -23.52 18.43
CA GLU A 245 11.46 -24.41 17.79
C GLU A 245 10.96 -23.82 16.47
N GLY A 246 11.10 -24.60 15.39
CA GLY A 246 10.74 -24.18 14.03
C GLY A 246 11.70 -24.74 13.00
N GLU A 247 11.97 -26.05 13.10
CA GLU A 247 12.94 -26.76 12.27
C GLU A 247 12.44 -26.84 10.82
N SER A 248 12.83 -25.86 10.01
CA SER A 248 12.71 -25.95 8.56
C SER A 248 13.92 -26.73 8.06
N SER A 249 13.69 -27.79 7.28
CA SER A 249 14.78 -28.51 6.60
C SER A 249 15.72 -27.51 5.91
N ALA A 250 17.04 -27.78 5.92
CA ALA A 250 18.04 -26.90 5.29
C ALA A 250 17.69 -26.56 3.83
N VAL A 251 16.99 -27.46 3.14
CA VAL A 251 16.46 -27.26 1.79
C VAL A 251 15.37 -26.17 1.74
N VAL A 252 14.44 -26.17 2.70
CA VAL A 252 13.35 -25.18 2.79
C VAL A 252 13.91 -23.79 3.10
N HIS A 253 14.90 -23.71 3.98
CA HIS A 253 15.57 -22.45 4.30
C HIS A 253 16.32 -21.89 3.09
N THR A 254 17.09 -22.72 2.39
CA THR A 254 17.78 -22.32 1.15
C THR A 254 16.78 -21.80 0.11
N PHE A 255 15.65 -22.49 -0.09
CA PHE A 255 14.58 -22.04 -0.97
C PHE A 255 13.99 -20.69 -0.53
N SER A 256 13.76 -20.51 0.77
CA SER A 256 13.27 -19.25 1.33
C SER A 256 14.22 -18.08 1.04
N VAL A 257 15.53 -18.29 1.16
CA VAL A 257 16.54 -17.27 0.83
C VAL A 257 16.51 -16.91 -0.65
N PHE A 258 16.48 -17.91 -1.54
CA PHE A 258 16.35 -17.66 -2.98
C PHE A 258 15.06 -16.93 -3.33
N HIS A 259 13.94 -17.33 -2.72
CA HIS A 259 12.66 -16.67 -2.88
C HIS A 259 12.70 -15.21 -2.43
N ALA A 260 13.33 -14.90 -1.28
CA ALA A 260 13.51 -13.53 -0.81
C ALA A 260 14.32 -12.67 -1.79
N MET A 261 15.41 -13.20 -2.34
CA MET A 261 16.23 -12.49 -3.34
C MET A 261 15.48 -12.21 -4.63
N LEU A 262 14.75 -13.21 -5.16
CA LEU A 262 13.92 -13.04 -6.35
C LEU A 262 12.78 -12.06 -6.10
N SER A 263 12.19 -12.09 -4.89
CA SER A 263 11.15 -11.17 -4.45
C SER A 263 11.65 -9.72 -4.45
N PHE A 264 12.87 -9.44 -3.97
CA PHE A 264 13.43 -8.08 -4.04
C PHE A 264 13.59 -7.56 -5.46
N LEU A 265 14.06 -8.40 -6.38
CA LEU A 265 14.19 -8.03 -7.79
C LEU A 265 12.82 -7.81 -8.44
N SER A 266 11.91 -8.78 -8.28
CA SER A 266 10.55 -8.75 -8.85
C SER A 266 9.76 -7.55 -8.34
N ASN A 267 9.75 -7.32 -7.04
CA ASN A 267 8.99 -6.23 -6.43
C ASN A 267 9.55 -4.87 -6.87
N THR A 268 10.88 -4.70 -6.93
CA THR A 268 11.49 -3.45 -7.40
C THR A 268 11.17 -3.18 -8.87
N ALA A 269 11.28 -4.21 -9.72
CA ALA A 269 10.92 -4.10 -11.13
C ALA A 269 9.43 -3.78 -11.34
N SER A 270 8.55 -4.27 -10.45
CA SER A 270 7.12 -3.98 -10.51
C SER A 270 6.81 -2.47 -10.38
N PHE A 271 7.64 -1.69 -9.68
CA PHE A 271 7.45 -0.23 -9.55
C PHE A 271 7.72 0.56 -10.85
N VAL A 272 8.31 -0.05 -11.87
CA VAL A 272 8.35 0.54 -13.23
C VAL A 272 6.93 0.78 -13.76
N ARG A 273 5.98 -0.03 -13.29
CA ARG A 273 4.57 0.10 -13.64
C ARG A 273 3.98 1.46 -13.28
N LEU A 274 4.41 2.09 -12.18
CA LEU A 274 3.95 3.45 -11.82
C LEU A 274 4.26 4.45 -12.95
N ALA A 275 5.47 4.40 -13.51
CA ALA A 275 5.88 5.24 -14.62
C ALA A 275 5.12 4.89 -15.91
N ALA A 276 4.90 3.59 -16.17
CA ALA A 276 4.17 3.15 -17.36
C ALA A 276 2.73 3.67 -17.41
N PHE A 277 2.01 3.66 -16.28
CA PHE A 277 0.64 4.19 -16.23
C PHE A 277 0.59 5.71 -16.28
N ALA A 278 1.54 6.41 -15.64
CA ALA A 278 1.65 7.86 -15.77
C ALA A 278 1.89 8.28 -17.24
N LEU A 279 2.74 7.54 -17.96
CA LEU A 279 2.99 7.78 -19.38
C LEU A 279 1.78 7.41 -20.25
N ASN A 280 1.07 6.32 -19.94
CA ASN A 280 -0.16 5.95 -20.63
C ASN A 280 -1.24 7.02 -20.47
N HIS A 281 -1.40 7.55 -19.25
CA HIS A 281 -2.38 8.59 -18.97
C HIS A 281 -2.08 9.88 -19.75
N ALA A 282 -0.83 10.32 -19.74
CA ALA A 282 -0.39 11.48 -20.52
C ALA A 282 -0.56 11.24 -22.03
N GLY A 283 -0.16 10.07 -22.53
CA GLY A 283 -0.26 9.72 -23.95
C GLY A 283 -1.69 9.58 -24.45
N LEU A 284 -2.58 8.96 -23.67
CA LEU A 284 -4.01 8.81 -24.01
C LEU A 284 -4.71 10.17 -23.99
N SER A 285 -4.39 11.00 -22.99
CA SER A 285 -4.91 12.37 -22.92
C SER A 285 -4.48 13.18 -24.14
N ALA A 286 -3.19 13.17 -24.49
CA ALA A 286 -2.68 13.83 -25.70
C ALA A 286 -3.35 13.30 -26.98
N ALA A 287 -3.59 11.99 -27.09
CA ALA A 287 -4.30 11.40 -28.22
C ALA A 287 -5.74 11.91 -28.35
N VAL A 288 -6.47 12.05 -27.24
CA VAL A 288 -7.83 12.62 -27.24
C VAL A 288 -7.84 14.07 -27.72
N PHE A 289 -6.84 14.88 -27.33
CA PHE A 289 -6.71 16.26 -27.85
C PHE A 289 -6.40 16.28 -29.34
N MET A 290 -5.43 15.50 -29.79
CA MET A 290 -5.07 15.42 -31.21
C MET A 290 -6.26 14.97 -32.08
N LEU A 291 -7.03 13.97 -31.64
CA LEU A 291 -8.24 13.55 -32.33
C LEU A 291 -9.31 14.66 -32.37
N GLY A 292 -9.48 15.40 -31.28
CA GLY A 292 -10.37 16.54 -31.21
C GLY A 292 -10.00 17.65 -32.21
N ASP A 293 -8.70 17.94 -32.35
CA ASP A 293 -8.20 18.95 -33.28
C ASP A 293 -8.29 18.52 -34.74
N MET A 294 -8.06 17.23 -35.05
CA MET A 294 -8.29 16.71 -36.40
C MET A 294 -9.75 16.86 -36.84
N VAL A 295 -10.68 16.55 -35.93
CA VAL A 295 -12.13 16.61 -36.19
C VAL A 295 -12.65 18.05 -36.32
N HIS A 296 -11.94 19.04 -35.76
CA HIS A 296 -12.28 20.45 -35.90
C HIS A 296 -12.25 20.95 -37.36
N THR A 297 -11.46 20.33 -38.22
CA THR A 297 -11.29 20.75 -39.63
C THR A 297 -12.46 20.38 -40.55
N LEU A 298 -13.44 19.60 -40.07
CA LEU A 298 -14.61 19.16 -40.82
C LEU A 298 -15.77 20.19 -40.73
N PRO A 299 -16.69 20.25 -41.72
CA PRO A 299 -17.88 21.10 -41.62
C PRO A 299 -18.76 20.64 -40.44
N GLY A 300 -18.96 21.52 -39.45
CA GLY A 300 -19.56 21.18 -38.14
C GLY A 300 -18.56 20.80 -37.04
N GLY A 301 -17.26 20.97 -37.29
CA GLY A 301 -16.15 20.46 -36.47
C GLY A 301 -16.11 20.92 -35.01
N VAL A 302 -16.72 22.06 -34.66
CA VAL A 302 -16.81 22.51 -33.25
C VAL A 302 -17.67 21.55 -32.40
N LEU A 303 -18.79 21.10 -32.95
CA LEU A 303 -19.73 20.23 -32.22
C LEU A 303 -19.13 18.81 -32.08
N PHE A 304 -18.52 18.31 -33.15
CA PHE A 304 -17.82 17.02 -33.11
C PHE A 304 -16.55 17.05 -32.23
N LYS A 305 -15.74 18.12 -32.26
CA LYS A 305 -14.60 18.30 -31.34
C LYS A 305 -15.07 18.24 -29.88
N THR A 306 -16.14 18.96 -29.56
CA THR A 306 -16.70 18.99 -28.20
C THR A 306 -17.18 17.60 -27.79
N ALA A 307 -17.86 16.87 -28.67
CA ALA A 307 -18.30 15.51 -28.41
C ALA A 307 -17.11 14.55 -28.17
N VAL A 308 -16.07 14.61 -29.00
CA VAL A 308 -14.85 13.78 -28.86
C VAL A 308 -14.15 14.08 -27.55
N LEU A 309 -14.00 15.36 -27.17
CA LEU A 309 -13.36 15.72 -25.90
C LEU A 309 -14.18 15.25 -24.71
N ILE A 310 -15.51 15.42 -24.70
CA ILE A 310 -16.35 14.95 -23.59
C ILE A 310 -16.26 13.43 -23.45
N VAL A 311 -16.43 12.69 -24.54
CA VAL A 311 -16.39 11.22 -24.52
C VAL A 311 -15.00 10.71 -24.17
N GLY A 312 -13.94 11.29 -24.75
CA GLY A 312 -12.56 10.90 -24.49
C GLY A 312 -12.15 11.11 -23.03
N ASN A 313 -12.44 12.29 -22.47
CA ASN A 313 -12.17 12.57 -21.06
C ASN A 313 -13.03 11.67 -20.14
N ALA A 314 -14.28 11.37 -20.51
CA ALA A 314 -15.11 10.43 -19.75
C ALA A 314 -14.54 9.00 -19.75
N VAL A 315 -13.99 8.54 -20.87
CA VAL A 315 -13.31 7.24 -20.98
C VAL A 315 -12.03 7.23 -20.15
N ILE A 316 -11.22 8.28 -20.19
CA ILE A 316 -10.01 8.41 -19.37
C ILE A 316 -10.37 8.35 -17.87
N VAL A 317 -11.32 9.15 -17.42
CA VAL A 317 -11.73 9.18 -16.00
C VAL A 317 -12.34 7.85 -15.55
N GLY A 318 -13.21 7.27 -16.37
CA GLY A 318 -13.93 6.05 -16.00
C GLY A 318 -13.08 4.79 -16.11
N LEU A 319 -12.52 4.53 -17.30
CA LEU A 319 -11.82 3.28 -17.60
C LEU A 319 -10.39 3.32 -17.07
N GLU A 320 -9.61 4.33 -17.42
CA GLU A 320 -8.21 4.41 -16.96
C GLU A 320 -8.14 4.67 -15.45
N GLY A 321 -9.01 5.52 -14.90
CA GLY A 321 -9.12 5.70 -13.45
C GLY A 321 -9.38 4.39 -12.70
N LEU A 322 -10.24 3.51 -13.23
CA LEU A 322 -10.48 2.18 -12.66
C LEU A 322 -9.26 1.25 -12.79
N ILE A 323 -8.59 1.25 -13.95
CA ILE A 323 -7.39 0.44 -14.18
C ILE A 323 -6.28 0.85 -13.22
N VAL A 324 -6.03 2.15 -13.05
CA VAL A 324 -5.03 2.69 -12.12
C VAL A 324 -5.41 2.38 -10.67
N PHE A 325 -6.69 2.45 -10.32
CA PHE A 325 -7.19 2.08 -9.00
C PHE A 325 -6.85 0.61 -8.67
N ILE A 326 -7.24 -0.33 -9.54
CA ILE A 326 -6.96 -1.77 -9.38
C ILE A 326 -5.45 -2.00 -9.28
N GLN A 327 -4.68 -1.30 -10.11
CA GLN A 327 -3.24 -1.45 -10.13
C GLN A 327 -2.57 -0.92 -8.86
N THR A 328 -3.09 0.16 -8.29
CA THR A 328 -2.62 0.68 -7.01
C THR A 328 -2.85 -0.35 -5.91
N LEU A 329 -4.04 -0.96 -5.85
CA LEU A 329 -4.34 -2.03 -4.90
C LEU A 329 -3.41 -3.23 -5.05
N ARG A 330 -3.07 -3.61 -6.29
CA ARG A 330 -2.11 -4.70 -6.52
C ARG A 330 -0.76 -4.37 -5.89
N LEU A 331 -0.22 -3.18 -6.14
CA LEU A 331 1.06 -2.71 -5.58
C LEU A 331 1.07 -2.76 -4.05
N GLU A 332 -0.04 -2.39 -3.43
CA GLU A 332 -0.16 -2.44 -1.98
C GLU A 332 -0.27 -3.86 -1.42
N TYR A 333 -1.09 -4.71 -2.04
CA TYR A 333 -1.39 -6.02 -1.50
C TYR A 333 -0.30 -7.05 -1.76
N TYR A 334 0.37 -6.98 -2.92
CA TYR A 334 1.35 -7.99 -3.32
C TYR A 334 2.78 -7.56 -3.04
N GLU A 335 3.13 -6.29 -3.25
CA GLU A 335 4.51 -5.82 -3.08
C GLU A 335 4.75 -5.20 -1.69
N PHE A 336 3.73 -4.60 -1.08
CA PHE A 336 3.87 -3.92 0.21
C PHE A 336 3.45 -4.81 1.41
N PHE A 337 2.22 -5.34 1.43
CA PHE A 337 1.72 -6.16 2.55
C PHE A 337 2.47 -7.46 2.74
N SER A 338 2.86 -8.13 1.65
CA SER A 338 3.59 -9.39 1.71
C SER A 338 4.87 -9.34 2.55
N LYS A 339 5.42 -8.15 2.82
CA LYS A 339 6.67 -7.95 3.58
C LYS A 339 6.53 -7.95 5.08
N PHE A 340 5.37 -7.60 5.62
CA PHE A 340 5.21 -7.38 7.07
C PHE A 340 3.87 -7.86 7.61
N TYR A 341 2.95 -8.25 6.74
CA TYR A 341 1.57 -8.56 7.07
C TYR A 341 1.27 -10.03 6.81
N ARG A 342 0.98 -10.79 7.88
CA ARG A 342 0.55 -12.19 7.74
C ARG A 342 -0.97 -12.29 7.67
N GLY A 343 -1.69 -11.31 8.21
CA GLY A 343 -3.15 -11.26 8.21
C GLY A 343 -3.76 -12.36 9.10
N GLY A 344 -5.04 -12.68 8.85
CA GLY A 344 -5.74 -13.79 9.51
C GLY A 344 -6.45 -13.46 10.82
N GLY A 345 -6.60 -12.17 11.16
CA GLY A 345 -7.38 -11.76 12.33
C GLY A 345 -8.89 -11.93 12.14
N THR A 346 -9.61 -12.08 13.26
CA THR A 346 -11.07 -12.09 13.27
C THR A 346 -11.58 -10.69 13.68
N PRO A 347 -12.62 -10.15 13.02
CA PRO A 347 -13.13 -8.82 13.38
C PRO A 347 -13.82 -8.86 14.74
N PHE A 348 -13.62 -7.82 15.54
CA PHE A 348 -14.41 -7.62 16.76
C PHE A 348 -15.84 -7.20 16.40
N SER A 349 -16.79 -8.12 16.61
CA SER A 349 -18.23 -7.84 16.50
C SER A 349 -18.84 -7.68 17.89
N PRO A 350 -19.15 -6.45 18.33
CA PRO A 350 -19.83 -6.25 19.60
C PRO A 350 -21.26 -6.79 19.53
N ILE A 351 -21.73 -7.40 20.61
CA ILE A 351 -23.14 -7.77 20.75
C ILE A 351 -23.92 -6.48 21.00
N THR A 352 -24.47 -5.91 19.94
CA THR A 352 -25.40 -4.78 20.02
C THR A 352 -26.83 -5.29 20.06
N TRP A 353 -27.69 -4.65 20.85
CA TRP A 353 -29.13 -4.81 20.69
C TRP A 353 -29.52 -4.15 19.38
N ASP A 354 -29.57 -4.95 18.32
CA ASP A 354 -30.04 -4.48 17.03
C ASP A 354 -31.57 -4.30 17.12
N SER A 355 -32.02 -3.05 17.14
CA SER A 355 -33.46 -2.73 17.09
C SER A 355 -34.06 -2.96 15.70
N GLN A 356 -33.34 -3.62 14.77
CA GLN A 356 -33.79 -3.92 13.42
C GLN A 356 -34.50 -5.28 13.25
N ILE A 357 -35.00 -5.91 14.31
CA ILE A 357 -36.15 -6.84 14.15
C ILE A 357 -37.44 -6.01 14.09
N ARG A 358 -37.62 -5.30 12.97
CA ARG A 358 -38.89 -4.72 12.48
C ARG A 358 -38.67 -4.15 11.08
N GLU A 359 -38.65 -5.03 10.08
CA GLU A 359 -39.57 -5.07 8.92
C GLU A 359 -39.16 -6.18 7.96
#